data_AF-A0A380X658-F1
#
_entry.id   AF-A0A380X658-F1
#
_cell.length_a   1.000
_cell.length_b   1.000
_cell.length_c   1.000
_cell.angle_alpha   90.00
_cell.angle_beta   90.00
_cell.angle_gamma   90.00
#
_symmetry.space_group_name_H-M   'P 1'
#
loop_
_entity.id
_entity.type
_entity.pdbx_description
1 polymer ?
#
loop_
_entity_poly.entity_id
_entity_poly.type
_entity_poly.pdbx_seq_one_letter_code
_entity_poly.pdbx_strand_id
1 'polypeptide(L)'
;MWMFSAGIPSFLSVFDAVVGECFVERAILAKEIERQNPSIHQALLQKLEQLARQQNNEITVDYVFHEEFKALSQESKAIVRSGECTPYANIILVSGVPF
;
A
#
# COMPACT_ATOMS: atom_id res chain seq x y z
N MET A 1 11.69 15.44 -7.27
CA MET A 1 10.33 15.68 -6.76
C MET A 1 10.42 15.82 -5.25
N TRP A 2 10.07 16.98 -4.70
CA TRP A 2 10.28 17.34 -3.29
C TRP A 2 9.11 16.89 -2.41
N MET A 3 9.40 16.49 -1.18
CA MET A 3 8.40 16.26 -0.14
C MET A 3 7.98 17.62 0.44
N PHE A 4 6.68 17.86 0.65
CA PHE A 4 6.18 19.16 1.12
C PHE A 4 6.57 19.42 2.59
N SER A 5 6.38 18.42 3.46
CA SER A 5 6.85 18.41 4.86
C SER A 5 6.88 16.97 5.40
N ALA A 6 7.65 16.72 6.48
CA ALA A 6 7.70 15.43 7.18
C ALA A 6 6.29 14.93 7.57
N GLY A 7 5.90 13.76 7.05
CA GLY A 7 4.60 13.14 7.30
C GLY A 7 3.43 13.65 6.45
N ILE A 8 3.65 14.59 5.52
CA ILE A 8 2.57 15.22 4.74
C ILE A 8 2.83 15.11 3.22
N PRO A 9 1.93 14.47 2.45
CA PRO A 9 0.75 13.71 2.90
C PRO A 9 1.14 12.39 3.58
N SER A 10 0.32 11.89 4.52
CA SER A 10 0.59 10.60 5.18
C SER A 10 0.46 9.43 4.21
N PHE A 11 1.11 8.30 4.51
CA PHE A 11 0.96 7.08 3.70
C PHE A 11 -0.50 6.63 3.57
N LEU A 12 -1.25 6.63 4.68
CA LEU A 12 -2.64 6.18 4.70
C LEU A 12 -3.57 7.14 3.95
N SER A 13 -3.32 8.45 3.99
CA SER A 13 -4.10 9.42 3.20
C SER A 13 -3.86 9.26 1.70
N VAL A 14 -2.63 8.98 1.29
CA VAL A 14 -2.31 8.69 -0.12
C VAL A 14 -2.95 7.38 -0.55
N PHE A 15 -2.89 6.34 0.28
CA PHE A 15 -3.57 5.08 0.04
C PHE A 15 -5.07 5.30 -0.22
N ASP A 16 -5.76 6.02 0.68
CA ASP A 16 -7.21 6.28 0.57
C ASP A 16 -7.57 6.99 -0.74
N ALA A 17 -6.77 8.00 -1.13
CA ALA A 17 -6.99 8.73 -2.37
C ALA A 17 -6.80 7.85 -3.62
N VAL A 18 -5.81 6.95 -3.61
CA VAL A 18 -5.53 6.06 -4.76
C VAL A 18 -6.62 4.99 -4.89
N VAL A 19 -6.98 4.32 -3.79
CA VAL A 19 -7.97 3.22 -3.85
C VAL A 19 -9.41 3.70 -4.07
N GLY A 20 -9.69 4.99 -3.85
CA GLY A 20 -10.98 5.60 -4.20
C GLY A 20 -11.29 5.58 -5.71
N GLU A 21 -10.27 5.47 -6.55
CA GLU A 21 -10.39 5.49 -8.02
C GLU A 21 -9.94 4.16 -8.66
N CYS A 22 -9.63 3.14 -7.86
CA CYS A 22 -9.04 1.88 -8.33
C CYS A 22 -9.74 0.65 -7.73
N PHE A 23 -10.08 -0.32 -8.58
CA PHE A 23 -10.48 -1.66 -8.12
C PHE A 23 -9.24 -2.49 -7.80
N VAL A 24 -9.10 -2.98 -6.56
CA VAL A 24 -7.88 -3.65 -6.06
C VAL A 24 -8.20 -5.09 -5.75
N GLU A 25 -7.41 -6.03 -6.26
CA GLU A 25 -7.58 -7.48 -5.99
C GLU A 25 -6.45 -8.06 -5.13
N ARG A 26 -5.29 -7.38 -5.10
CA ARG A 26 -4.13 -7.87 -4.35
C ARG A 26 -3.23 -6.73 -3.89
N ALA A 27 -2.65 -6.89 -2.71
CA ALA A 27 -1.66 -6.00 -2.12
C ALA A 27 -0.38 -6.78 -1.81
N ILE A 28 0.77 -6.20 -2.09
CA ILE A 28 2.08 -6.79 -1.75
C ILE A 28 2.79 -5.83 -0.79
N LEU A 29 3.32 -6.38 0.30
CA LEU A 29 4.02 -5.65 1.36
C LEU A 29 5.42 -6.21 1.60
N ALA A 30 6.33 -5.35 2.07
CA ALA A 30 7.61 -5.82 2.59
C ALA A 30 7.42 -6.46 3.96
N LYS A 31 7.89 -7.70 4.15
CA LYS A 31 7.72 -8.51 5.37
C LYS A 31 8.24 -7.81 6.63
N GLU A 32 9.25 -6.97 6.48
CA GLU A 32 9.85 -6.19 7.56
C GLU A 32 8.84 -5.24 8.24
N ILE A 33 7.77 -4.84 7.55
CA ILE A 33 6.72 -3.95 8.10
C ILE A 33 6.08 -4.54 9.37
N GLU A 34 5.94 -5.86 9.45
CA GLU A 34 5.32 -6.56 10.58
C GLU A 34 6.07 -6.28 11.90
N ARG A 35 7.40 -6.16 11.82
CA ARG A 35 8.26 -5.95 13.00
C ARG A 35 8.69 -4.50 13.17
N GLN A 36 8.91 -3.80 12.07
CA GLN A 36 9.53 -2.46 12.09
C GLN A 36 8.51 -1.33 12.03
N ASN A 37 7.26 -1.61 11.62
CA ASN A 37 6.19 -0.62 11.59
C ASN A 37 4.80 -1.26 11.83
N PRO A 38 4.61 -1.94 12.98
CA PRO A 38 3.39 -2.72 13.25
C PRO A 38 2.12 -1.85 13.29
N SER A 39 2.24 -0.57 13.68
CA SER A 39 1.12 0.36 13.73
C SER A 39 0.58 0.72 12.34
N ILE A 40 1.46 1.07 11.39
CA ILE A 40 1.05 1.31 10.00
C ILE A 40 0.55 0.01 9.36
N HIS A 41 1.22 -1.11 9.63
CA HIS A 41 0.82 -2.42 9.13
C HIS A 41 -0.62 -2.77 9.53
N GLN A 42 -0.95 -2.67 10.82
CA GLN A 42 -2.30 -2.96 11.31
C GLN A 42 -3.34 -2.01 10.71
N ALA A 43 -3.05 -0.71 10.65
CA ALA A 43 -3.96 0.27 10.06
C ALA A 43 -4.20 0.01 8.57
N LEU A 44 -3.16 -0.40 7.83
CA LEU A 44 -3.26 -0.74 6.42
C LEU A 44 -4.10 -2.01 6.20
N LEU A 45 -3.92 -3.05 7.01
CA LEU A 45 -4.74 -4.26 6.94
C LEU A 45 -6.22 -3.98 7.19
N GLN A 46 -6.54 -3.13 8.18
CA GLN A 46 -7.91 -2.71 8.44
C GLN A 46 -8.52 -1.98 7.24
N LYS A 47 -7.74 -1.10 6.58
CA LYS A 47 -8.19 -0.39 5.38
C LYS A 47 -8.38 -1.32 4.18
N LEU A 48 -7.49 -2.30 3.99
CA LEU A 48 -7.64 -3.31 2.93
C LEU A 48 -8.88 -4.17 3.16
N GLU A 49 -9.16 -4.58 4.40
CA GLU A 49 -10.38 -5.32 4.74
C GLU A 49 -11.64 -4.47 4.47
N GLN A 50 -11.62 -3.19 4.85
CA GLN A 50 -12.71 -2.27 4.53
C GLN A 50 -12.90 -2.10 3.02
N LEU A 51 -11.80 -1.95 2.27
CA LEU A 51 -11.82 -1.82 0.82
C LEU A 51 -12.40 -3.07 0.15
N ALA A 52 -11.99 -4.26 0.60
CA ALA A 52 -12.49 -5.53 0.09
C ALA A 52 -14.02 -5.64 0.26
N ARG A 53 -14.54 -5.24 1.42
CA ARG A 53 -16.00 -5.17 1.68
C ARG A 53 -16.70 -4.14 0.78
N GLN A 54 -16.08 -2.98 0.55
CA GLN A 54 -16.64 -1.94 -0.32
C GLN A 54 -16.68 -2.36 -1.79
N GLN A 55 -15.66 -3.10 -2.24
CA GLN A 55 -15.53 -3.62 -3.60
C GLN A 55 -16.28 -4.94 -3.81
N ASN A 56 -16.81 -5.53 -2.74
CA ASN A 56 -17.44 -6.85 -2.74
C ASN A 56 -16.54 -7.92 -3.38
N ASN A 57 -15.25 -7.90 -3.00
CA ASN A 57 -14.25 -8.86 -3.46
C ASN A 57 -13.37 -9.34 -2.29
N GLU A 58 -12.41 -10.21 -2.60
CA GLU A 58 -11.34 -10.59 -1.69
C GLU A 58 -10.04 -9.92 -2.14
N ILE A 59 -9.33 -9.28 -1.21
CA ILE A 59 -8.01 -8.68 -1.48
C ILE A 59 -6.94 -9.56 -0.84
N THR A 60 -6.18 -10.28 -1.66
CA THR A 60 -5.06 -11.08 -1.15
C THR A 60 -3.91 -10.17 -0.70
N VAL A 61 -3.31 -10.47 0.44
CA VAL A 61 -2.14 -9.72 0.96
C VAL A 61 -0.92 -10.63 1.00
N ASP A 62 0.04 -10.35 0.12
CA ASP A 62 1.31 -11.07 0.02
C ASP A 62 2.43 -10.32 0.74
N TYR A 63 3.39 -11.08 1.29
CA TYR A 63 4.59 -10.54 1.93
C TYR A 63 5.85 -11.07 1.25
N VAL A 64 6.70 -10.15 0.81
CA VAL A 64 8.01 -10.43 0.23
C VAL A 64 9.10 -9.72 1.03
N PHE A 65 10.36 -10.10 0.87
CA PHE A 65 11.45 -9.34 1.50
C PHE A 65 11.64 -7.99 0.82
N HIS A 66 12.19 -7.00 1.54
CA HIS A 66 12.32 -5.64 1.02
C HIS A 66 13.08 -5.54 -0.30
N GLU A 67 14.10 -6.37 -0.53
CA GLU A 67 14.84 -6.39 -1.81
C GLU A 67 13.98 -6.89 -2.98
N GLU A 68 13.14 -7.90 -2.75
CA GLU A 68 12.20 -8.40 -3.75
C GLU A 68 11.08 -7.38 -4.01
N PHE A 69 10.58 -6.72 -2.95
CA PHE A 69 9.63 -5.62 -3.08
C PHE A 69 10.17 -4.51 -4.00
N LYS A 70 11.45 -4.14 -3.85
CA LYS A 70 12.09 -3.14 -4.73
C LYS A 70 12.10 -3.62 -6.19
N ALA A 71 12.46 -4.87 -6.44
CA ALA A 71 12.46 -5.43 -7.79
C ALA A 71 11.06 -5.37 -8.42
N LEU A 72 10.03 -5.86 -7.71
CA LEU A 72 8.63 -5.83 -8.17
C LEU A 72 8.13 -4.39 -8.39
N SER A 73 8.56 -3.43 -7.57
CA SER A 73 8.16 -2.03 -7.73
C SER A 73 8.63 -1.41 -9.04
N GLN A 74 9.72 -1.91 -9.64
CA GLN A 74 10.22 -1.40 -10.92
C GLN A 74 9.31 -1.78 -12.10
N GLU A 75 8.48 -2.80 -11.94
CA GLU A 75 7.51 -3.25 -12.95
C GLU A 75 6.16 -2.51 -12.83
N SER A 76 6.01 -1.67 -11.80
CA SER A 76 4.79 -0.90 -11.58
C SER A 76 4.51 0.10 -12.71
N LYS A 77 3.23 0.32 -13.00
CA LYS A 77 2.81 1.33 -13.99
C LYS A 77 3.08 2.76 -13.52
N ALA A 78 3.01 2.98 -12.22
CA ALA A 78 3.25 4.27 -11.59
C ALA A 78 3.66 4.07 -10.12
N ILE A 79 4.44 5.03 -9.61
CA ILE A 79 4.82 5.11 -8.20
C ILE A 79 4.30 6.43 -7.64
N VAL A 80 3.42 6.34 -6.63
CA VAL A 80 2.95 7.50 -5.86
C VAL A 80 3.78 7.60 -4.59
N ARG A 81 4.49 8.73 -4.41
CA ARG A 81 5.27 8.99 -3.20
C ARG A 81 4.46 9.80 -2.19
N SER A 82 4.34 9.29 -0.98
CA SER A 82 3.82 10.03 0.19
C SER A 82 4.95 10.82 0.88
N GLY A 83 4.57 11.62 1.88
CA GLY A 83 5.50 12.25 2.81
C GLY A 83 5.82 11.41 4.05
N GLU A 84 5.44 10.12 4.06
CA GLU A 84 5.64 9.24 5.20
C GLU A 84 7.12 9.04 5.51
N CYS A 85 7.49 9.15 6.79
CA CYS A 85 8.88 9.00 7.24
C CYS A 85 9.10 7.77 8.12
N THR A 86 8.09 6.92 8.28
CA THR A 86 8.20 5.67 9.04
C THR A 86 8.71 4.53 8.14
N PRO A 87 9.49 3.57 8.70
CA PRO A 87 10.14 2.55 7.90
C PRO A 87 9.11 1.58 7.27
N TYR A 88 9.40 1.07 6.08
CA TYR A 88 8.58 0.09 5.35
C TYR A 88 7.11 0.46 5.10
N ALA A 89 6.76 1.75 5.15
CA ALA A 89 5.45 2.24 4.73
C ALA A 89 5.34 2.30 3.19
N ASN A 90 5.40 1.14 2.54
CA ASN A 90 5.26 0.97 1.10
C ASN A 90 4.28 -0.17 0.82
N ILE A 91 3.50 -0.04 -0.25
CA ILE A 91 2.56 -1.05 -0.73
C ILE A 91 2.58 -1.06 -2.25
N ILE A 92 2.54 -2.24 -2.84
CA ILE A 92 2.20 -2.41 -4.26
C ILE A 92 0.74 -2.83 -4.32
N LEU A 93 -0.06 -2.08 -5.08
CA LEU A 93 -1.46 -2.39 -5.34
C LEU A 93 -1.57 -2.99 -6.74
N VAL A 94 -2.22 -4.15 -6.83
CA VAL A 94 -2.53 -4.81 -8.10
C VAL A 94 -4.01 -4.56 -8.38
N SER A 95 -4.27 -3.89 -9.50
CA SER A 95 -5.63 -3.56 -9.91
C SER A 95 -6.29 -4.77 -10.56
N GLY A 96 -7.54 -5.04 -10.17
CA GLY A 96 -8.42 -6.01 -10.81
C GLY A 96 -9.54 -5.33 -11.59
N VAL A 97 -10.51 -6.12 -12.02
CA VAL A 97 -11.74 -5.63 -12.68
C VAL A 97 -12.98 -6.18 -11.97
N PRO A 98 -14.03 -5.37 -11.74
CA PRO A 98 -15.30 -5.88 -11.24
C PRO A 98 -16.07 -6.54 -12.40
N PHE A 99 -16.23 -7.86 -12.37
CA PHE A 99 -17.09 -8.61 -13.31
C PHE A 99 -18.07 -9.51 -12.57
#